data_AF-A0AB37C243-F1
#
_entry.id   AF-A0AB37C243-F1
#
_cell.length_a   1.000
_cell.length_b   1.000
_cell.length_c   1.000
_cell.angle_alpha   90.00
_cell.angle_beta   90.00
_cell.angle_gamma   90.00
#
_symmetry.space_group_name_H-M   'P 1'
#
loop_
_entity.id
_entity.type
_entity.pdbx_description
1 polymer ?
#
loop_
_entity_poly.entity_id
_entity_poly.type
_entity_poly.pdbx_seq_one_letter_code
_entity_poly.pdbx_strand_id
1 'polypeptide(L)'
;MAKCYDTKIIKSGDIVEVYRYEKEVVYDFIEYKKGSKGRKSKAKQEDQEKNREKVFSRAKRDLRRIINCNVRKYSKFLTLTFKDEITDISEANRELKKFIQRLNYHYGYKIQYSCVPEIQEERLEKTGVAVWHYHLLLYNVIEKVDVKRLSEIWG
;
A
#
# COMPACT_ATOMS: atom_id res chain seq x y z
N MET A 1 1.73 -2.53 -37.19
CA MET A 1 2.74 -3.61 -37.14
C MET A 1 3.00 -3.88 -35.67
N ALA A 2 2.96 -5.13 -35.21
CA ALA A 2 3.19 -5.45 -33.80
C ALA A 2 4.65 -5.14 -33.42
N LYS A 3 4.87 -4.64 -32.19
CA LYS A 3 6.21 -4.35 -31.66
C LYS A 3 6.60 -5.40 -30.63
N CYS A 4 7.89 -5.66 -30.45
CA CYS A 4 8.40 -6.56 -29.43
C CYS A 4 9.46 -5.87 -28.56
N TYR A 5 9.67 -6.39 -27.35
CA TYR A 5 10.80 -6.05 -26.49
C TYR A 5 11.21 -7.27 -25.65
N ASP A 6 12.50 -7.40 -25.36
CA ASP A 6 13.06 -8.41 -24.44
C ASP A 6 13.42 -7.83 -23.08
N THR A 7 13.48 -6.50 -22.97
CA THR A 7 13.93 -5.77 -21.79
C THR A 7 12.94 -4.70 -21.42
N LYS A 8 12.54 -4.68 -20.14
CA LYS A 8 11.69 -3.64 -19.56
C LYS A 8 12.41 -2.97 -18.41
N ILE A 9 12.54 -1.66 -18.49
CA ILE A 9 13.14 -0.82 -17.45
C ILE A 9 12.04 -0.07 -16.72
N ILE A 10 12.07 -0.09 -15.38
CA ILE A 10 11.16 0.69 -14.54
C ILE A 10 12.01 1.51 -13.58
N LYS A 11 11.88 2.84 -13.65
CA LYS A 11 12.50 3.77 -12.70
C LYS A 11 11.48 4.17 -11.63
N SER A 12 11.87 4.10 -10.36
CA SER A 12 11.06 4.53 -9.23
C SER A 12 11.95 5.28 -8.23
N GLY A 13 11.87 6.60 -8.24
CA GLY A 13 12.86 7.45 -7.57
C GLY A 13 14.27 7.19 -8.11
N ASP A 14 15.19 6.90 -7.19
CA ASP A 14 16.59 6.57 -7.52
C ASP A 14 16.81 5.07 -7.83
N ILE A 15 15.76 4.26 -7.76
CA ILE A 15 15.84 2.81 -8.01
C ILE A 15 15.44 2.50 -9.45
N VAL A 16 16.27 1.69 -10.13
CA VAL A 16 15.99 1.18 -11.48
C VAL A 16 15.85 -0.34 -11.43
N GLU A 17 14.69 -0.84 -11.84
CA GLU A 17 14.44 -2.25 -12.03
C GLU A 17 14.57 -2.61 -13.51
N VAL A 18 15.37 -3.65 -13.82
CA VAL A 18 15.55 -4.16 -15.18
C VAL A 18 15.00 -5.57 -15.23
N TYR A 19 13.96 -5.78 -16.04
CA TYR A 19 13.40 -7.08 -16.34
C TYR A 19 13.92 -7.52 -17.71
N ARG A 20 14.67 -8.62 -17.77
CA ARG A 20 15.05 -9.28 -19.01
C ARG A 20 14.20 -10.53 -19.16
N TYR A 21 13.50 -10.65 -20.27
CA TYR A 21 12.62 -11.76 -20.57
C TYR A 21 13.35 -12.77 -21.45
N GLU A 22 13.21 -14.05 -21.12
CA GLU A 22 13.75 -15.14 -21.96
C GLU A 22 13.09 -15.17 -23.35
N LYS A 23 11.81 -14.78 -23.41
CA LYS A 23 11.02 -14.69 -24.64
C LYS A 23 10.57 -13.25 -24.84
N GLU A 24 10.65 -12.77 -26.07
CA GLU A 24 10.19 -11.43 -26.43
C GLU A 24 8.72 -11.22 -26.10
N VAL A 25 8.41 -10.05 -25.56
CA VAL A 25 7.04 -9.63 -25.25
C VAL A 25 6.51 -8.79 -26.39
N VAL A 26 5.44 -9.28 -27.04
CA VAL A 26 4.76 -8.59 -28.13
C VAL A 26 3.69 -7.64 -27.59
N TYR A 27 3.63 -6.42 -28.13
CA TYR A 27 2.67 -5.38 -27.76
C TYR A 27 2.28 -4.53 -29.00
N ASP A 28 1.35 -3.58 -28.82
CA ASP A 28 0.90 -2.67 -29.89
C ASP A 28 0.31 -3.38 -31.12
N PHE A 29 -0.56 -4.37 -30.86
CA PHE A 29 -1.29 -5.11 -31.87
C PHE A 29 -2.81 -4.98 -31.66
N ILE A 30 -3.56 -5.03 -32.76
CA ILE A 30 -5.02 -5.00 -32.72
C ILE A 30 -5.51 -6.39 -32.35
N GLU A 31 -6.00 -6.56 -31.12
CA GLU A 31 -6.76 -7.75 -30.74
C GLU A 31 -8.19 -7.62 -31.27
N TYR A 32 -8.54 -8.40 -32.29
CA TYR A 32 -9.94 -8.68 -32.61
C TYR A 32 -10.50 -9.64 -31.56
N LYS A 33 -10.81 -9.14 -30.34
CA LYS A 33 -11.38 -9.97 -29.28
C LYS A 33 -12.76 -10.47 -29.71
N LYS A 34 -12.89 -11.79 -29.91
CA LYS A 34 -14.16 -12.49 -29.65
C LYS A 34 -14.56 -12.16 -28.21
N GLY A 35 -15.78 -11.66 -28.04
CA GLY A 35 -16.27 -10.97 -26.85
C GLY A 35 -15.77 -11.52 -25.51
N SER A 36 -15.44 -10.60 -24.62
CA SER A 36 -15.15 -10.84 -23.20
C SER A 36 -16.27 -11.69 -22.59
N LYS A 37 -16.08 -13.01 -22.53
CA LYS A 37 -16.92 -13.86 -21.68
C LYS A 37 -16.49 -13.55 -20.25
N GLY A 38 -17.33 -12.83 -19.51
CA GLY A 38 -17.17 -12.66 -18.07
C GLY A 38 -17.02 -14.01 -17.35
N ARG A 39 -16.62 -13.98 -16.07
CA ARG A 39 -16.40 -15.18 -15.25
C ARG A 39 -17.65 -16.08 -15.29
N LYS A 40 -17.59 -17.21 -16.01
CA LYS A 40 -18.76 -18.11 -16.20
C LYS A 40 -18.94 -19.14 -15.09
N SER A 41 -17.96 -19.33 -14.21
CA SER A 41 -18.00 -20.33 -13.14
C SER A 41 -17.18 -19.90 -11.92
N LYS A 42 -17.55 -20.42 -10.73
CA LYS A 42 -16.80 -20.26 -9.48
C LYS A 42 -15.45 -20.97 -9.64
N ALA A 43 -14.35 -20.25 -9.46
CA ALA A 43 -13.00 -20.80 -9.59
C ALA A 43 -12.73 -21.83 -8.47
N LYS A 44 -11.92 -22.86 -8.76
CA LYS A 44 -11.46 -23.82 -7.75
C LYS A 44 -10.69 -23.11 -6.63
N GLN A 45 -10.69 -23.65 -5.42
CA GLN A 45 -10.02 -23.04 -4.27
C GLN A 45 -8.53 -22.78 -4.54
N GLU A 46 -7.83 -23.74 -5.13
CA GLU A 46 -6.42 -23.63 -5.51
C GLU A 46 -6.16 -22.46 -6.48
N ASP A 47 -7.04 -22.26 -7.46
CA ASP A 47 -6.96 -21.14 -8.38
C ASP A 47 -7.20 -19.80 -7.68
N GLN A 48 -8.02 -19.79 -6.62
CA GLN A 48 -8.25 -18.58 -5.83
C GLN A 48 -7.01 -18.24 -4.99
N GLU A 49 -6.34 -19.21 -4.39
CA GLU A 49 -5.09 -19.02 -3.63
C GLU A 49 -3.97 -18.48 -4.51
N LYS A 50 -3.72 -19.14 -5.65
CA LYS A 50 -2.76 -18.67 -6.66
C LYS A 50 -3.06 -17.25 -7.15
N ASN A 51 -4.33 -16.91 -7.29
CA ASN A 51 -4.73 -15.55 -7.67
C ASN A 51 -4.51 -14.55 -6.54
N ARG A 52 -4.80 -14.91 -5.28
CA ARG A 52 -4.53 -14.06 -4.11
C ARG A 52 -3.05 -13.73 -3.99
N GLU A 53 -2.17 -14.72 -4.11
CA GLU A 53 -0.72 -14.52 -4.09
C GLU A 53 -0.25 -13.59 -5.21
N LYS A 54 -0.73 -13.79 -6.44
CA LYS A 54 -0.39 -12.94 -7.58
C LYS A 54 -0.83 -11.49 -7.37
N VAL A 55 -2.05 -11.29 -6.84
CA VAL A 55 -2.58 -9.95 -6.55
C VAL A 55 -1.76 -9.30 -5.43
N PHE A 56 -1.47 -10.02 -4.35
CA PHE A 56 -0.69 -9.52 -3.24
C PHE A 56 0.74 -9.13 -3.65
N SER A 57 1.42 -9.98 -4.42
CA SER A 57 2.75 -9.71 -4.96
C SER A 57 2.78 -8.44 -5.83
N ARG A 58 1.75 -8.24 -6.67
CA ARG A 58 1.60 -7.01 -7.46
C ARG A 58 1.39 -5.79 -6.56
N ALA A 59 0.47 -5.88 -5.60
CA ALA A 59 0.18 -4.78 -4.67
C ALA A 59 1.43 -4.37 -3.87
N LYS A 60 2.19 -5.34 -3.34
CA LYS A 60 3.45 -5.09 -2.63
C LYS A 60 4.50 -4.42 -3.52
N ARG A 61 4.65 -4.91 -4.76
CA ARG A 61 5.58 -4.33 -5.74
C ARG A 61 5.20 -2.88 -6.06
N ASP A 62 3.93 -2.62 -6.29
CA ASP A 62 3.44 -1.31 -6.68
C ASP A 62 3.51 -0.33 -5.51
N LEU A 63 3.19 -0.77 -4.28
CA LEU A 63 3.41 0.01 -3.06
C LEU A 63 4.88 0.41 -2.89
N ARG A 64 5.82 -0.53 -3.05
CA ARG A 64 7.26 -0.24 -2.98
C ARG A 64 7.66 0.83 -3.99
N ARG A 65 7.16 0.75 -5.23
CA ARG A 65 7.45 1.75 -6.27
C ARG A 65 6.90 3.12 -5.91
N ILE A 66 5.68 3.18 -5.39
CA ILE A 66 5.08 4.42 -4.90
C ILE A 66 5.95 5.02 -3.78
N ILE A 67 6.36 4.20 -2.82
CA ILE A 67 7.24 4.63 -1.72
C ILE A 67 8.55 5.21 -2.29
N ASN A 68 9.22 4.47 -3.17
CA ASN A 68 10.49 4.89 -3.75
C ASN A 68 10.39 6.21 -4.54
N CYS A 69 9.27 6.45 -5.23
CA CYS A 69 9.03 7.71 -5.95
C CYS A 69 8.76 8.91 -5.04
N ASN A 70 8.30 8.68 -3.81
CA ASN A 70 7.78 9.75 -2.95
C ASN A 70 8.61 9.99 -1.69
N VAL A 71 9.48 9.07 -1.30
CA VAL A 71 10.31 9.22 -0.10
C VAL A 71 11.27 10.40 -0.25
N ARG A 72 11.41 11.18 0.82
CA ARG A 72 12.23 12.38 0.91
C ARG A 72 13.04 12.32 2.20
N LYS A 73 14.01 13.23 2.35
CA LYS A 73 14.91 13.33 3.51
C LYS A 73 14.19 13.25 4.88
N TYR A 74 13.02 13.88 4.98
CA TYR A 74 12.25 13.97 6.23
C TYR A 74 11.02 13.08 6.28
N SER A 75 10.84 12.15 5.33
CA SER A 75 9.75 11.18 5.39
C SER A 75 9.78 10.37 6.70
N LYS A 76 8.60 9.99 7.20
CA LYS A 76 8.45 9.34 8.51
C LYS A 76 7.57 8.11 8.44
N PHE A 77 8.11 6.99 8.93
CA PHE A 77 7.36 5.78 9.17
C PHE A 77 6.74 5.82 10.57
N LEU A 78 5.45 5.54 10.67
CA LEU A 78 4.67 5.55 11.90
C LEU A 78 3.89 4.25 12.04
N THR A 79 3.81 3.75 13.26
CA THR A 79 2.88 2.69 13.63
C THR A 79 1.89 3.28 14.64
N LEU A 80 0.61 3.32 14.27
CA LEU A 80 -0.46 3.86 15.10
C LEU A 80 -1.25 2.70 15.69
N THR A 81 -1.24 2.59 17.01
CA THR A 81 -1.96 1.57 17.77
C THR A 81 -3.03 2.21 18.63
N PHE A 82 -4.14 1.51 18.85
CA PHE A 82 -5.19 1.96 19.77
C PHE A 82 -4.91 1.51 21.19
N LYS A 83 -5.20 2.38 22.16
CA LYS A 83 -5.27 2.00 23.56
C LYS A 83 -6.47 1.07 23.78
N ASP A 84 -7.63 1.49 23.30
CA ASP A 84 -8.88 0.74 23.38
C ASP A 84 -8.93 -0.41 22.36
N GLU A 85 -9.82 -1.37 22.59
CA GLU A 85 -9.97 -2.57 21.76
C GLU A 85 -10.84 -2.30 20.53
N ILE A 86 -10.29 -1.55 19.57
CA ILE A 86 -11.00 -1.26 18.31
C ILE A 86 -10.87 -2.44 17.34
N THR A 87 -11.94 -3.23 17.24
CA THR A 87 -12.02 -4.43 16.37
C THR A 87 -12.77 -4.15 15.06
N ASP A 88 -13.59 -3.09 15.01
CA ASP A 88 -14.26 -2.66 13.79
C ASP A 88 -13.35 -1.77 12.93
N ILE A 89 -13.14 -2.18 11.67
CA ILE A 89 -12.27 -1.45 10.75
C ILE A 89 -12.85 -0.09 10.35
N SER A 90 -14.18 0.07 10.35
CA SER A 90 -14.81 1.35 9.99
C SER A 90 -14.61 2.39 11.08
N GLU A 91 -14.72 1.98 12.33
CA GLU A 91 -14.35 2.77 13.50
C GLU A 91 -12.87 3.13 13.50
N ALA A 92 -11.99 2.14 13.31
CA ALA A 92 -10.54 2.39 13.22
C ALA A 92 -10.21 3.41 12.10
N ASN A 93 -10.87 3.29 10.93
CA ASN A 93 -10.64 4.18 9.80
C ASN A 93 -11.15 5.60 10.07
N ARG A 94 -12.22 5.75 10.86
CA ARG A 94 -12.68 7.07 11.29
C ARG A 94 -11.65 7.75 12.18
N GLU A 95 -11.03 7.03 13.11
CA GLU A 95 -10.00 7.58 13.97
C GLU A 95 -8.72 7.93 13.19
N LEU A 96 -8.32 7.06 12.24
CA LEU A 96 -7.25 7.39 11.29
C LEU A 96 -7.55 8.67 10.50
N LYS A 97 -8.78 8.82 10.00
CA LYS A 97 -9.19 10.02 9.26
C LYS A 97 -9.07 11.27 10.13
N LYS A 98 -9.51 11.23 11.39
CA LYS A 98 -9.37 12.35 12.32
C LYS A 98 -7.90 12.67 12.60
N PHE A 99 -7.05 11.67 12.77
CA PHE A 99 -5.62 11.87 12.91
C PHE A 99 -5.00 12.60 11.73
N ILE A 100 -5.27 12.14 10.50
CA ILE A 100 -4.77 12.81 9.29
C ILE A 100 -5.30 14.24 9.18
N GLN A 101 -6.54 14.50 9.58
CA GLN A 101 -7.09 15.86 9.65
C GLN A 101 -6.32 16.74 10.65
N ARG A 102 -6.07 16.25 11.87
CA ARG A 102 -5.29 16.96 12.89
C ARG A 102 -3.83 17.18 12.43
N LEU A 103 -3.26 16.20 11.74
CA LEU A 103 -1.93 16.29 11.16
C LEU A 103 -1.86 17.36 10.07
N ASN A 104 -2.84 17.40 9.17
CA ASN A 104 -2.94 18.43 8.13
C ASN A 104 -3.10 19.83 8.75
N TYR A 105 -3.91 19.95 9.81
CA TYR A 105 -4.07 21.21 10.54
C TYR A 105 -2.75 21.65 11.19
N HIS A 106 -2.03 20.73 11.81
CA HIS A 106 -0.75 21.00 12.46
C HIS A 106 0.31 21.52 11.48
N TYR A 107 0.42 20.90 10.30
CA TYR A 107 1.40 21.31 9.29
C TYR A 107 0.94 22.46 8.39
N GLY A 108 -0.36 22.76 8.35
CA GLY A 108 -0.94 23.77 7.45
C GLY A 108 -1.03 23.34 5.99
N TYR A 109 -0.82 22.06 5.68
CA TYR A 109 -0.92 21.52 4.32
C TYR A 109 -1.37 20.05 4.35
N LYS A 110 -1.80 19.56 3.18
CA LYS A 110 -2.24 18.16 3.04
C LYS A 110 -1.05 17.20 3.05
N ILE A 111 -1.00 16.32 4.04
CA ILE A 111 -0.01 15.27 4.14
C ILE A 111 -0.27 14.19 3.09
N GLN A 112 0.79 13.81 2.39
CA GLN A 112 0.82 12.70 1.46
C GLN A 112 1.38 11.49 2.19
N TYR A 113 0.69 10.37 2.10
CA TYR A 113 1.08 9.16 2.83
C TYR A 113 0.63 7.90 2.11
N SER A 114 1.30 6.80 2.42
CA SER A 114 0.76 5.44 2.23
C SER A 114 0.39 4.87 3.58
N CYS A 115 -0.67 4.05 3.62
CA CYS A 115 -1.19 3.45 4.83
C CYS A 115 -1.56 1.99 4.58
N VAL A 116 -1.20 1.11 5.51
CA VAL A 116 -1.59 -0.29 5.52
C VAL A 116 -2.25 -0.59 6.87
N PRO A 117 -3.56 -0.91 6.90
CA PRO A 117 -4.22 -1.43 8.10
C PRO A 117 -3.81 -2.89 8.32
N GLU A 118 -3.56 -3.24 9.57
CA GLU A 118 -3.14 -4.59 9.97
C GLU A 118 -3.69 -4.95 11.35
N ILE A 119 -3.84 -6.24 11.63
CA ILE A 119 -4.21 -6.73 12.96
C ILE A 119 -2.96 -6.75 13.83
N GLN A 120 -3.06 -6.25 15.05
CA GLN A 120 -1.97 -6.29 16.01
C GLN A 120 -1.81 -7.73 16.56
N GLU A 121 -1.02 -8.55 15.88
CA GLU A 121 -0.82 -9.98 16.20
C GLU A 121 -0.42 -10.20 17.66
N GLU A 122 0.52 -9.39 18.19
CA GLU A 122 0.95 -9.49 19.58
C GLU A 122 -0.21 -9.30 20.58
N ARG A 123 -1.15 -8.41 20.29
CA ARG A 123 -2.31 -8.18 21.15
C ARG A 123 -3.33 -9.31 21.01
N LEU A 124 -3.53 -9.81 19.79
CA LEU A 124 -4.36 -10.97 19.53
C LEU A 124 -3.85 -12.20 20.30
N GLU A 125 -2.54 -12.47 20.28
CA GLU A 125 -1.95 -13.58 21.01
C GLU A 125 -2.08 -13.43 22.54
N LYS A 126 -1.89 -12.22 23.06
CA LYS A 126 -1.94 -11.96 24.51
C LYS A 126 -3.34 -11.89 25.11
N THR A 127 -4.31 -11.37 24.35
CA THR A 127 -5.65 -11.04 24.87
C THR A 127 -6.77 -11.81 24.19
N GLY A 128 -6.50 -12.44 23.05
CA GLY A 128 -7.52 -13.05 22.19
C GLY A 128 -8.28 -12.04 21.33
N VAL A 129 -7.97 -10.74 21.40
CA VAL A 129 -8.70 -9.67 20.71
C VAL A 129 -7.92 -9.14 19.51
N ALA A 130 -8.52 -9.24 18.33
CA ALA A 130 -7.96 -8.74 17.08
C ALA A 130 -8.19 -7.22 16.95
N VAL A 131 -7.23 -6.43 17.44
CA VAL A 131 -7.26 -4.97 17.38
C VAL A 131 -6.57 -4.48 16.12
N TRP A 132 -7.19 -3.52 15.42
CA TRP A 132 -6.58 -2.89 14.25
C TRP A 132 -5.43 -1.97 14.66
N HIS A 133 -4.43 -1.85 13.80
CA HIS A 133 -3.42 -0.81 13.86
C HIS A 133 -3.04 -0.39 12.44
N TYR A 134 -2.28 0.69 12.33
CA TYR A 134 -1.92 1.25 11.04
C TYR A 134 -0.43 1.47 10.90
N HIS A 135 0.12 1.00 9.78
CA HIS A 135 1.45 1.39 9.32
C HIS A 135 1.33 2.52 8.30
N LEU A 136 1.92 3.67 8.62
CA LEU A 136 1.93 4.85 7.75
C LEU A 136 3.35 5.21 7.34
N LEU A 137 3.49 5.67 6.10
CA LEU A 137 4.68 6.37 5.64
C LEU A 137 4.28 7.74 5.12
N LEU A 138 4.68 8.79 5.85
CA LEU A 138 4.45 10.18 5.49
C LEU A 138 5.56 10.69 4.56
N TYR A 139 5.19 11.26 3.41
CA TYR A 139 6.14 11.61 2.36
C TYR A 139 6.64 13.06 2.42
N ASN A 140 5.72 14.01 2.60
CA ASN A 140 5.97 15.44 2.47
C ASN A 140 6.08 16.16 3.83
N VAL A 141 6.54 15.46 4.86
CA VAL A 141 7.01 16.12 6.08
C VAL A 141 8.30 16.87 5.74
N ILE A 142 8.41 18.14 6.13
CA ILE A 142 9.54 19.01 5.77
C ILE A 142 10.56 19.19 6.89
N GLU A 143 10.24 18.76 8.11
CA GLU A 143 11.07 18.95 9.29
C GLU A 143 11.13 17.69 10.17
N LYS A 144 11.98 17.74 11.21
CA LYS A 144 12.06 16.64 12.17
C LYS A 144 10.84 16.72 13.09
N VAL A 145 10.05 15.65 13.09
CA VAL A 145 8.85 15.57 13.92
C VAL A 145 9.20 15.08 15.32
N ASP A 146 8.64 15.74 16.34
CA ASP A 146 8.68 15.26 17.72
C ASP A 146 7.65 14.13 17.92
N VAL A 147 8.10 13.02 18.49
CA VAL A 147 7.27 11.86 18.82
C VAL A 147 6.19 12.23 19.83
N LYS A 148 6.50 13.09 20.81
CA LYS A 148 5.50 13.54 21.79
C LYS A 148 4.37 14.29 21.10
N ARG A 149 4.73 15.18 20.18
CA ARG A 149 3.76 15.93 19.39
C ARG A 149 2.89 15.04 18.51
N LEU A 150 3.48 14.01 17.88
CA LEU A 150 2.70 13.03 17.11
C LEU A 150 1.75 12.22 17.98
N SER A 151 2.17 11.84 19.19
CA SER A 151 1.31 11.14 20.15
C SER A 151 0.12 12.01 20.56
N GLU A 152 0.34 13.29 20.86
CA GLU A 152 -0.74 14.24 21.17
C GLU A 152 -1.72 14.41 19.99
N ILE A 153 -1.21 14.41 18.76
CA ILE A 153 -2.03 14.49 17.55
C ILE A 153 -2.78 13.17 17.31
N TRP A 154 -2.20 12.03 17.68
CA TRP A 154 -2.89 10.74 17.58
C TRP A 154 -4.07 10.66 18.54
N GLY A 155 -3.90 11.14 19.77
CA GLY A 155 -4.87 11.02 20.86
C GLY A 155 -4.53 9.85 21.78
#